data_AF-A0A429FQI6-F1
#
_entry.id   AF-A0A429FQI6-F1
#
_cell.length_a   1.000
_cell.length_b   1.000
_cell.length_c   1.000
_cell.angle_alpha   90.00
_cell.angle_beta   90.00
_cell.angle_gamma   90.00
#
_symmetry.space_group_name_H-M   'P 1'
#
loop_
_entity.id
_entity.type
_entity.pdbx_description
1 polymer ?
#
loop_
_entity_poly.entity_id
_entity_poly.type
_entity_poly.pdbx_seq_one_letter_code
_entity_poly.pdbx_strand_id
1 'polypeptide(L)'
;MTGAALALGSAACYGVADVAGGLLARRADFRAVAFLGQAGGLGCALLAALLLPAPDVRPGDLAWGALSGAGTGAAMVFLYRGIARGAMSVVVPVSAVGGVALPVAAGVVLLGDRPSAPAWAGIAVVLPALWLVSRSRPDERGPARAALRDGLVASLGIGVQYLALAQAGDESGAWPVAAGRVAAVLVIAAPARRAGAPDARTALWAAANGTVAAAALVLYLEAAREQLTVVAVVLASLYPVVPVLAGVAWLRERLSAAQGAGLAGAAAAVVLLTLP
;
A
#
# COMPACT_ATOMS: atom_id res chain seq x y z
N MET A 1 16.07 -7.68 13.03
CA MET A 1 15.67 -8.39 11.80
C MET A 1 14.16 -8.68 11.74
N THR A 2 13.48 -8.82 12.89
CA THR A 2 12.04 -9.09 12.95
C THR A 2 11.21 -7.99 12.24
N GLY A 3 11.49 -6.70 12.48
CA GLY A 3 10.82 -5.58 11.80
C GLY A 3 10.96 -5.57 10.27
N ALA A 4 12.11 -5.97 9.74
CA ALA A 4 12.31 -6.05 8.29
C ALA A 4 11.48 -7.20 7.68
N ALA A 5 11.41 -8.35 8.35
CA ALA A 5 10.59 -9.47 7.93
C ALA A 5 9.10 -9.13 7.97
N LEU A 6 8.64 -8.40 8.99
CA LEU A 6 7.26 -7.90 9.09
C LEU A 6 6.93 -6.91 7.96
N ALA A 7 7.83 -5.96 7.66
CA ALA A 7 7.63 -5.03 6.56
C ALA A 7 7.60 -5.73 5.18
N LEU A 8 8.47 -6.73 4.96
CA LEU A 8 8.44 -7.54 3.74
C LEU A 8 7.18 -8.43 3.67
N GLY A 9 6.71 -8.94 4.81
CA GLY A 9 5.42 -9.63 4.92
C GLY A 9 4.26 -8.71 4.54
N SER A 10 4.28 -7.46 5.01
CA SER A 10 3.33 -6.43 4.58
C SER A 10 3.38 -6.20 3.07
N ALA A 11 4.58 -6.02 2.50
CA ALA A 11 4.75 -5.89 1.05
C ALA A 11 4.19 -7.09 0.27
N ALA A 12 4.41 -8.31 0.77
CA ALA A 12 3.87 -9.53 0.17
C ALA A 12 2.33 -9.54 0.17
N CYS A 13 1.71 -9.26 1.31
CA CYS A 13 0.26 -9.18 1.44
C CYS A 13 -0.34 -8.08 0.55
N TYR A 14 0.24 -6.88 0.56
CA TYR A 14 -0.18 -5.79 -0.33
C TYR A 14 -0.06 -6.15 -1.80
N GLY A 15 1.06 -6.78 -2.18
CA GLY A 15 1.30 -7.19 -3.55
C GLY A 15 0.26 -8.19 -4.05
N VAL A 16 -0.12 -9.18 -3.22
CA VAL A 16 -1.22 -10.09 -3.51
C VAL A 16 -2.55 -9.33 -3.62
N ALA A 17 -2.80 -8.41 -2.69
CA ALA A 17 -4.03 -7.63 -2.66
C ALA A 17 -4.17 -6.67 -3.87
N ASP A 18 -3.06 -6.20 -4.42
CA ASP A 18 -3.02 -5.34 -5.61
C ASP A 18 -3.32 -6.12 -6.89
N VAL A 19 -2.76 -7.34 -7.02
CA VAL A 19 -3.08 -8.23 -8.14
C VAL A 19 -4.57 -8.56 -8.13
N ALA A 20 -5.09 -9.06 -7.01
CA ALA A 20 -6.49 -9.45 -6.91
C ALA A 20 -7.42 -8.23 -7.01
N GLY A 21 -7.11 -7.12 -6.34
CA GLY A 21 -7.86 -5.87 -6.43
C GLY A 21 -7.92 -5.30 -7.84
N GLY A 22 -6.79 -5.28 -8.57
CA GLY A 22 -6.72 -4.84 -9.96
C GLY A 22 -7.54 -5.72 -10.90
N LEU A 23 -7.52 -7.05 -10.72
CA LEU A 23 -8.35 -7.99 -11.49
C LEU A 23 -9.85 -7.79 -11.21
N LEU A 24 -10.24 -7.58 -9.96
CA LEU A 24 -11.63 -7.33 -9.56
C LEU A 24 -12.13 -5.99 -10.11
N ALA A 25 -11.32 -4.93 -10.02
CA ALA A 25 -11.67 -3.59 -10.51
C ALA A 25 -11.80 -3.50 -12.04
N ARG A 26 -11.24 -4.47 -12.78
CA ARG A 26 -11.48 -4.62 -14.23
C ARG A 26 -12.77 -5.37 -14.55
N ARG A 27 -13.30 -6.17 -13.62
CA ARG A 27 -14.49 -7.01 -13.82
C ARG A 27 -15.78 -6.38 -13.29
N ALA A 28 -15.67 -5.48 -12.32
CA ALA A 28 -16.80 -4.80 -11.69
C ALA A 28 -16.51 -3.33 -11.43
N ASP A 29 -17.51 -2.57 -10.99
CA ASP A 29 -17.34 -1.16 -10.63
C ASP A 29 -16.29 -1.01 -9.53
N PHE A 30 -15.21 -0.27 -9.85
CA PHE A 30 -14.08 -0.09 -8.97
C PHE A 30 -14.43 0.53 -7.61
N ARG A 31 -15.53 1.30 -7.53
CA ARG A 31 -15.99 1.92 -6.29
C ARG A 31 -16.62 0.88 -5.37
N ALA A 32 -17.38 -0.07 -5.93
CA ALA A 32 -17.94 -1.18 -5.16
C ALA A 32 -16.82 -2.11 -4.66
N VAL A 33 -15.84 -2.43 -5.51
CA VAL A 33 -14.67 -3.23 -5.13
C VAL A 33 -13.89 -2.57 -3.99
N ALA A 34 -13.62 -1.26 -4.08
CA ALA A 34 -12.94 -0.52 -3.02
C ALA A 34 -13.75 -0.52 -1.71
N PHE A 35 -15.05 -0.27 -1.77
CA PHE A 35 -15.92 -0.25 -0.58
C PHE A 35 -15.98 -1.60 0.12
N LEU A 36 -16.26 -2.66 -0.64
CA LEU A 36 -16.35 -4.03 -0.11
C LEU A 36 -15.00 -4.53 0.41
N GLY A 37 -13.90 -4.13 -0.24
CA GLY A 37 -12.55 -4.35 0.28
C GLY A 37 -12.33 -3.68 1.63
N GLN A 38 -12.69 -2.40 1.78
CA GLN A 38 -12.57 -1.76 3.09
C GLN A 38 -13.47 -2.38 4.15
N ALA A 39 -14.68 -2.83 3.78
CA ALA A 39 -15.59 -3.51 4.70
C ALA A 39 -15.02 -4.88 5.17
N GLY A 40 -14.47 -5.69 4.26
CA GLY A 40 -13.79 -6.93 4.63
C GLY A 40 -12.53 -6.69 5.46
N GLY A 41 -11.74 -5.68 5.09
CA GLY A 41 -10.56 -5.26 5.85
C GLY A 41 -10.90 -4.75 7.25
N LEU A 42 -12.04 -4.09 7.44
CA LEU A 42 -12.53 -3.68 8.75
C LEU A 42 -12.79 -4.89 9.66
N GLY A 43 -13.42 -5.95 9.14
CA GLY A 43 -13.63 -7.18 9.91
C GLY A 43 -12.32 -7.80 10.38
N CYS A 44 -11.32 -7.88 9.50
CA CYS A 44 -9.97 -8.36 9.85
C CYS A 44 -9.28 -7.47 10.88
N ALA A 45 -9.34 -6.15 10.70
CA ALA A 45 -8.71 -5.20 11.61
C ALA A 45 -9.36 -5.22 13.01
N LEU A 46 -10.68 -5.36 13.09
CA LEU A 46 -11.39 -5.53 14.36
C LEU A 46 -11.00 -6.85 15.03
N LEU A 47 -10.92 -7.95 14.28
CA LEU A 47 -10.46 -9.23 14.81
C LEU A 47 -9.03 -9.11 15.35
N ALA A 48 -8.11 -8.49 14.61
CA ALA A 48 -6.75 -8.25 15.08
C ALA A 48 -6.72 -7.37 16.35
N ALA A 49 -7.52 -6.31 16.41
CA ALA A 49 -7.61 -5.42 17.57
C ALA A 49 -8.16 -6.12 18.83
N LEU A 50 -9.02 -7.15 18.65
CA LEU A 50 -9.53 -7.96 19.75
C LEU A 50 -8.56 -9.06 20.20
N LEU A 51 -7.73 -9.58 19.30
CA LEU A 51 -6.81 -10.68 19.59
C LEU A 51 -5.43 -10.21 20.08
N LEU A 52 -4.97 -9.03 19.65
CA LEU A 52 -3.67 -8.50 20.04
C LEU A 52 -3.78 -7.69 21.36
N PRO A 53 -2.83 -7.87 22.30
CA PRO A 53 -2.79 -7.09 23.52
C PRO A 53 -2.74 -5.58 23.22
N ALA A 54 -3.59 -4.82 23.91
CA ALA A 54 -3.64 -3.37 23.81
C ALA A 54 -3.76 -2.77 25.23
N PRO A 55 -2.66 -2.77 26.01
CA PRO A 55 -2.67 -2.34 27.41
C PRO A 55 -3.08 -0.87 27.60
N ASP A 56 -2.81 0.01 26.64
CA ASP A 56 -3.22 1.41 26.66
C ASP A 56 -3.61 1.87 25.24
N VAL A 57 -4.90 2.17 25.05
CA VAL A 57 -5.42 2.70 23.78
C VAL A 57 -5.81 4.15 23.98
N ARG A 58 -4.99 5.07 23.47
CA ARG A 58 -5.24 6.50 23.61
C ARG A 58 -6.08 7.02 22.45
N PRO A 59 -6.87 8.09 22.65
CA PRO A 59 -7.59 8.75 21.56
C PRO A 59 -6.67 9.21 20.41
N GLY A 60 -5.42 9.56 20.73
CA GLY A 60 -4.40 9.91 19.73
C GLY A 60 -4.08 8.76 18.78
N ASP A 61 -4.00 7.53 19.27
CA ASP A 61 -3.68 6.34 18.46
C ASP A 61 -4.81 6.05 17.46
N LEU A 62 -6.06 6.22 17.92
CA LEU A 62 -7.24 6.10 17.07
C LEU A 62 -7.30 7.23 16.04
N ALA A 63 -6.92 8.46 16.40
CA ALA A 63 -6.88 9.60 15.48
C ALA A 63 -5.82 9.42 14.39
N TRP A 64 -4.62 8.95 14.75
CA TRP A 64 -3.57 8.58 13.80
C TRP A 64 -3.99 7.44 12.88
N GLY A 65 -4.62 6.41 13.46
CA GLY A 65 -5.26 5.34 12.70
C GLY A 65 -6.30 5.85 11.71
N ALA A 66 -7.22 6.70 12.16
CA ALA A 66 -8.26 7.30 11.32
C ALA A 66 -7.68 8.15 10.18
N LEU A 67 -6.65 8.96 10.46
CA LEU A 67 -5.94 9.74 9.44
C LEU A 67 -5.27 8.81 8.40
N SER A 68 -4.66 7.72 8.86
CA SER A 68 -4.08 6.71 7.99
C SER A 68 -5.14 6.07 7.08
N GLY A 69 -6.30 5.76 7.66
CA GLY A 69 -7.47 5.25 6.96
C GLY A 69 -8.02 6.20 5.91
N ALA A 70 -8.10 7.49 6.21
CA ALA A 70 -8.53 8.50 5.26
C ALA A 70 -7.58 8.58 4.05
N GLY A 71 -6.27 8.50 4.30
CA GLY A 71 -5.24 8.37 3.26
C GLY A 71 -5.44 7.12 2.40
N THR A 72 -5.68 5.97 3.04
CA THR A 72 -5.97 4.68 2.35
C THR A 72 -7.18 4.79 1.43
N GLY A 73 -8.28 5.36 1.95
CA GLY A 73 -9.53 5.50 1.20
C GLY A 73 -9.38 6.42 -0.01
N ALA A 74 -8.72 7.57 0.17
CA ALA A 74 -8.41 8.48 -0.92
C ALA A 74 -7.51 7.82 -1.97
N ALA A 75 -6.44 7.14 -1.53
CA ALA A 75 -5.51 6.47 -2.43
C ALA A 75 -6.20 5.43 -3.31
N MET A 76 -7.00 4.55 -2.71
CA MET A 76 -7.73 3.52 -3.46
C MET A 76 -8.67 4.10 -4.53
N VAL A 77 -9.43 5.14 -4.19
CA VAL A 77 -10.39 5.72 -5.15
C VAL A 77 -9.68 6.27 -6.38
N PHE A 78 -8.57 6.98 -6.20
CA PHE A 78 -7.85 7.59 -7.32
C PHE A 78 -6.99 6.58 -8.08
N LEU A 79 -6.33 5.66 -7.38
CA LEU A 79 -5.57 4.57 -8.00
C LEU A 79 -6.47 3.71 -8.88
N TYR A 80 -7.58 3.21 -8.34
CA TYR A 80 -8.49 2.36 -9.09
C TYR A 80 -9.22 3.11 -10.20
N ARG A 81 -9.51 4.40 -10.03
CA ARG A 81 -10.04 5.24 -11.11
C ARG A 81 -9.04 5.37 -12.27
N GLY A 82 -7.76 5.55 -11.97
CA GLY A 82 -6.70 5.60 -12.98
C GLY A 82 -6.56 4.28 -13.74
N ILE A 83 -6.59 3.16 -13.01
CA ILE A 83 -6.54 1.80 -13.58
C ILE A 83 -7.76 1.53 -14.46
N ALA A 84 -8.97 1.84 -13.98
CA ALA A 84 -10.23 1.63 -14.70
C ALA A 84 -10.30 2.45 -16.01
N ARG A 85 -9.59 3.57 -16.08
CA ARG A 85 -9.46 4.40 -17.30
C ARG A 85 -8.35 3.93 -18.24
N GLY A 86 -7.71 2.80 -17.96
CA GLY A 86 -6.66 2.23 -18.81
C GLY A 86 -5.36 3.03 -18.79
N ALA A 87 -5.00 3.66 -17.66
CA ALA A 87 -3.75 4.40 -17.50
C ALA A 87 -2.81 3.75 -16.47
N MET A 88 -2.80 2.42 -16.42
CA MET A 88 -2.02 1.63 -15.45
C MET A 88 -0.51 1.91 -15.58
N SER A 89 -0.02 2.10 -16.81
CA SER A 89 1.38 2.39 -17.12
C SER A 89 1.91 3.70 -16.53
N VAL A 90 1.02 4.61 -16.11
CA VAL A 90 1.38 5.89 -15.49
C VAL A 90 1.00 5.89 -14.00
N VAL A 91 -0.24 5.52 -13.69
CA VAL A 91 -0.80 5.67 -12.33
C VAL A 91 -0.06 4.76 -11.35
N VAL A 92 0.22 3.51 -11.72
CA VAL A 92 0.88 2.55 -10.82
C VAL A 92 2.32 2.95 -10.51
N PRO A 93 3.21 3.21 -11.49
CA PRO A 93 4.57 3.67 -11.20
C PRO A 93 4.62 4.98 -10.39
N VAL A 94 3.78 5.97 -10.73
CA VAL A 94 3.73 7.25 -10.01
C VAL A 94 3.29 7.02 -8.57
N SER A 95 2.22 6.23 -8.36
CA SER A 95 1.73 5.93 -7.02
C SER A 95 2.76 5.20 -6.16
N ALA A 96 3.48 4.22 -6.73
CA ALA A 96 4.49 3.43 -6.03
C ALA A 96 5.72 4.28 -5.64
N VAL A 97 6.28 5.05 -6.59
CA VAL A 97 7.45 5.89 -6.32
C VAL A 97 7.10 7.02 -5.34
N GLY A 98 5.99 7.72 -5.58
CA GLY A 98 5.55 8.81 -4.70
C GLY A 98 5.11 8.30 -3.32
N GLY A 99 4.54 7.10 -3.23
CA GLY A 99 4.17 6.43 -1.99
C GLY A 99 5.35 6.08 -1.09
N VAL A 100 6.57 6.04 -1.64
CA VAL A 100 7.82 5.93 -0.87
C VAL A 100 8.45 7.31 -0.66
N ALA A 101 8.64 8.07 -1.74
CA ALA A 101 9.39 9.32 -1.69
C ALA A 101 8.76 10.35 -0.73
N LEU A 102 7.42 10.44 -0.70
CA LEU A 102 6.72 11.38 0.18
C LEU A 102 6.88 11.01 1.66
N PRO A 103 6.60 9.77 2.11
CA PRO A 103 6.94 9.35 3.47
C PRO A 103 8.39 9.50 3.84
N VAL A 104 9.32 9.15 2.96
CA VAL A 104 10.74 9.27 3.28
C VAL A 104 11.12 10.73 3.51
N ALA A 105 10.69 11.63 2.62
CA ALA A 105 10.96 13.06 2.76
C ALA A 105 10.34 13.63 4.05
N ALA A 106 9.07 13.32 4.32
CA ALA A 106 8.41 13.81 5.52
C ALA A 106 8.93 13.14 6.81
N GLY A 107 9.33 11.87 6.79
CA GLY A 107 9.96 11.21 7.93
C GLY A 107 11.29 11.87 8.30
N VAL A 108 12.12 12.17 7.31
CA VAL A 108 13.39 12.86 7.54
C VAL A 108 13.21 14.31 7.97
N VAL A 109 12.29 15.06 7.32
CA VAL A 109 12.14 16.50 7.55
C VAL A 109 11.27 16.81 8.79
N LEU A 110 10.19 16.07 9.01
CA LEU A 110 9.19 16.35 10.05
C LEU A 110 9.37 15.47 11.30
N LEU A 111 9.72 14.20 11.11
CA LEU A 111 9.89 13.24 12.23
C LEU A 111 11.35 13.14 12.70
N GLY A 112 12.28 13.72 11.95
CA GLY A 112 13.70 13.74 12.29
C GLY A 112 14.40 12.38 12.12
N ASP A 113 13.85 11.48 11.30
CA ASP A 113 14.48 10.20 10.99
C ASP A 113 15.90 10.42 10.45
N ARG A 114 16.87 9.66 10.98
CA ARG A 114 18.27 9.69 10.57
C ARG A 114 18.70 8.34 10.00
N PRO A 115 18.33 8.01 8.75
CA PRO A 115 18.76 6.76 8.12
C PRO A 115 20.28 6.67 8.07
N SER A 116 20.81 5.46 8.25
CA SER A 116 22.24 5.18 8.06
C SER A 116 22.65 5.39 6.60
N ALA A 117 23.95 5.55 6.35
CA ALA A 117 24.48 5.64 4.98
C ALA A 117 24.02 4.50 4.05
N PRO A 118 24.06 3.21 4.46
CA PRO A 118 23.52 2.14 3.62
C PRO A 118 22.01 2.24 3.43
N ALA A 119 21.25 2.67 4.44
CA ALA A 119 19.81 2.88 4.28
C ALA A 119 19.49 3.96 3.24
N TRP A 120 20.25 5.07 3.21
CA TRP A 120 20.14 6.09 2.17
C TRP A 120 20.46 5.56 0.77
N ALA A 121 21.50 4.73 0.65
CA ALA A 121 21.80 4.07 -0.62
C ALA A 121 20.65 3.15 -1.05
N GLY A 122 20.06 2.39 -0.12
CA GLY A 122 18.89 1.55 -0.37
C GLY A 122 17.69 2.36 -0.86
N ILE A 123 17.38 3.48 -0.21
CA ILE A 123 16.32 4.42 -0.62
C ILE A 123 16.61 4.98 -2.03
N ALA A 124 17.85 5.37 -2.33
CA ALA A 124 18.20 5.90 -3.64
C ALA A 124 18.03 4.85 -4.74
N VAL A 125 18.30 3.57 -4.45
CA VAL A 125 18.14 2.45 -5.38
C VAL A 125 16.68 2.02 -5.54
N VAL A 126 15.88 2.07 -4.46
CA VAL A 126 14.51 1.55 -4.47
C VAL A 126 13.58 2.36 -5.37
N LEU A 127 13.75 3.69 -5.42
CA LEU A 127 12.87 4.57 -6.21
C LEU A 127 12.92 4.25 -7.73
N PRO A 128 14.11 4.20 -8.39
CA PRO A 128 14.18 3.77 -9.78
C PRO A 128 13.81 2.29 -9.94
N ALA A 129 14.11 1.42 -8.97
CA ALA A 129 13.70 0.02 -9.02
C ALA A 129 12.17 -0.14 -9.11
N LEU A 130 11.43 0.54 -8.23
CA LEU A 130 9.96 0.52 -8.23
C LEU A 130 9.38 1.08 -9.53
N TRP A 131 9.99 2.13 -10.09
CA TRP A 131 9.61 2.65 -11.40
C TRP A 131 9.76 1.60 -12.49
N LEU A 132 10.90 0.93 -12.55
CA LEU A 132 11.20 -0.08 -13.57
C LEU A 132 10.32 -1.33 -13.45
N VAL A 133 10.07 -1.80 -12.22
CA VAL A 133 9.19 -2.95 -11.94
C VAL A 133 7.74 -2.63 -12.32
N SER A 134 7.27 -1.44 -11.99
CA SER A 134 5.88 -1.03 -12.21
C SER A 134 5.56 -0.65 -13.66
N ARG A 135 6.58 -0.57 -14.53
CA ARG A 135 6.41 -0.10 -15.91
C ARG A 135 5.75 -1.17 -16.78
N SER A 136 4.50 -0.93 -17.17
CA SER A 136 3.79 -1.74 -18.15
C SER A 136 4.15 -1.36 -19.60
N ARG A 137 3.89 -2.26 -20.56
CA ARG A 137 4.12 -1.99 -21.99
C ARG A 137 3.30 -0.77 -22.45
N PRO A 138 3.87 0.10 -23.31
CA PRO A 138 3.19 1.28 -23.80
C PRO A 138 2.15 0.89 -24.85
N ASP A 139 0.95 0.53 -24.41
CA ASP A 139 -0.20 0.24 -25.30
C ASP A 139 -1.45 1.08 -24.91
N GLU A 140 -1.27 2.08 -24.05
CA GLU A 140 -2.37 2.78 -23.39
C GLU A 140 -2.65 4.16 -23.98
N ARG A 141 -3.94 4.42 -24.28
CA ARG A 141 -4.49 5.63 -24.95
C ARG A 141 -5.17 6.61 -23.97
N GLY A 142 -4.80 6.59 -22.69
CA GLY A 142 -5.40 7.43 -21.65
C GLY A 142 -4.84 8.87 -21.62
N PRO A 143 -5.62 9.88 -21.17
CA PRO A 143 -5.12 11.24 -21.02
C PRO A 143 -4.04 11.33 -19.93
N ALA A 144 -2.78 11.49 -20.35
CA ALA A 144 -1.58 11.44 -19.49
C ALA A 144 -1.67 12.35 -18.25
N ARG A 145 -2.22 13.56 -18.38
CA ARG A 145 -2.36 14.52 -17.27
C ARG A 145 -3.32 14.03 -16.18
N ALA A 146 -4.44 13.41 -16.57
CA ALA A 146 -5.41 12.90 -15.59
C ALA A 146 -4.85 11.68 -14.86
N ALA A 147 -4.12 10.82 -15.57
CA ALA A 147 -3.42 9.67 -15.00
C ALA A 147 -2.34 10.10 -14.00
N LEU A 148 -1.53 11.11 -14.34
CA LEU A 148 -0.52 11.67 -13.44
C LEU A 148 -1.16 12.24 -12.17
N ARG A 149 -2.24 13.02 -12.29
CA ARG A 149 -2.96 13.55 -11.13
C ARG A 149 -3.49 12.43 -10.24
N ASP A 150 -4.08 11.40 -10.83
CA ASP A 150 -4.64 10.28 -10.08
C ASP A 150 -3.52 9.50 -9.34
N GLY A 151 -2.37 9.31 -10.00
CA GLY A 151 -1.18 8.73 -9.38
C GLY A 151 -0.63 9.57 -8.22
N LEU A 152 -0.52 10.89 -8.38
CA LEU A 152 0.00 11.79 -7.34
C LEU A 152 -0.92 11.88 -6.12
N VAL A 153 -2.24 11.93 -6.34
CA VAL A 153 -3.21 11.89 -5.23
C VAL A 153 -3.14 10.54 -4.51
N ALA A 154 -2.96 9.45 -5.25
CA ALA A 154 -2.74 8.13 -4.66
C ALA A 154 -1.45 8.08 -3.84
N SER A 155 -0.34 8.61 -4.35
CA SER A 155 0.93 8.73 -3.62
C SER A 155 0.76 9.49 -2.31
N LEU A 156 0.05 10.62 -2.33
CA LEU A 156 -0.20 11.41 -1.13
C LEU A 156 -1.03 10.60 -0.11
N GLY A 157 -2.07 9.91 -0.56
CA GLY A 157 -2.89 9.07 0.31
C GLY A 157 -2.11 7.90 0.92
N ILE A 158 -1.28 7.20 0.13
CA ILE A 158 -0.36 6.16 0.62
C ILE A 158 0.64 6.75 1.63
N GLY A 159 1.14 7.95 1.35
CA GLY A 159 2.11 8.58 2.22
C GLY A 159 1.53 8.97 3.57
N VAL A 160 0.33 9.57 3.57
CA VAL A 160 -0.45 9.85 4.78
C VAL A 160 -0.76 8.55 5.52
N GLN A 161 -1.17 7.50 4.80
CA GLN A 161 -1.48 6.20 5.38
C GLN A 161 -0.32 5.65 6.21
N TYR A 162 0.86 5.53 5.62
CA TYR A 162 1.99 4.96 6.32
C TYR A 162 2.51 5.85 7.44
N LEU A 163 2.74 7.14 7.16
CA LEU A 163 3.29 8.06 8.16
C LEU A 163 2.38 8.22 9.38
N ALA A 164 1.07 8.41 9.15
CA ALA A 164 0.13 8.58 10.25
C ALA A 164 0.05 7.31 11.10
N LEU A 165 0.01 6.13 10.47
CA LEU A 165 -0.07 4.88 11.21
C LEU A 165 1.18 4.61 12.05
N ALA A 166 2.36 5.00 11.56
CA ALA A 166 3.61 4.90 12.31
C ALA A 166 3.66 5.82 13.55
N GLN A 167 2.75 6.78 13.70
CA GLN A 167 2.65 7.62 14.91
C GLN A 167 1.79 6.99 16.01
N ALA A 168 1.10 5.88 15.74
CA ALA A 168 0.27 5.24 16.75
C ALA A 168 1.15 4.53 17.78
N GLY A 169 0.82 4.70 19.06
CA GLY A 169 1.62 4.20 20.17
C GLY A 169 1.77 2.67 20.18
N ASP A 170 2.86 2.21 20.79
CA ASP A 170 3.23 0.79 20.88
C ASP A 170 2.23 -0.04 21.68
N GLU A 171 1.56 0.60 22.66
CA GLU A 171 0.62 -0.04 23.58
C GLU A 171 -0.80 -0.18 23.03
N SER A 172 -1.08 0.38 21.84
CA SER A 172 -2.42 0.45 21.27
C SER A 172 -2.87 -0.83 20.54
N GLY A 173 -2.01 -1.85 20.46
CA GLY A 173 -2.28 -3.07 19.68
C GLY A 173 -2.62 -2.74 18.22
N ALA A 174 -3.67 -3.39 17.67
CA ALA A 174 -4.15 -3.11 16.31
C ALA A 174 -5.38 -2.18 16.22
N TRP A 175 -5.77 -1.53 17.32
CA TRP A 175 -6.86 -0.55 17.33
C TRP A 175 -6.69 0.62 16.34
N PRO A 176 -5.48 1.17 16.11
CA PRO A 176 -5.26 2.18 15.07
C PRO A 176 -5.64 1.69 13.67
N VAL A 177 -5.33 0.42 13.35
CA VAL A 177 -5.70 -0.18 12.06
C VAL A 177 -7.22 -0.28 11.94
N ALA A 178 -7.92 -0.69 13.01
CA ALA A 178 -9.38 -0.75 13.03
C ALA A 178 -10.03 0.63 12.83
N ALA A 179 -9.55 1.65 13.57
CA ALA A 179 -10.00 3.04 13.39
C ALA A 179 -9.75 3.55 11.97
N GLY A 180 -8.60 3.20 11.39
CA GLY A 180 -8.28 3.50 9.99
C GLY A 180 -9.24 2.84 9.01
N ARG A 181 -9.61 1.58 9.21
CA ARG A 181 -10.58 0.91 8.34
C ARG A 181 -11.97 1.53 8.42
N VAL A 182 -12.42 1.96 9.61
CA VAL A 182 -13.66 2.74 9.74
C VAL A 182 -13.57 4.03 8.92
N ALA A 183 -12.49 4.81 9.08
CA ALA A 183 -12.30 6.05 8.34
C ALA A 183 -12.24 5.83 6.81
N ALA A 184 -11.55 4.78 6.36
CA ALA A 184 -11.47 4.43 4.95
C ALA A 184 -12.84 4.06 4.35
N VAL A 185 -13.65 3.29 5.08
CA VAL A 185 -15.04 2.98 4.70
C VAL A 185 -15.86 4.26 4.57
N LEU A 186 -15.75 5.19 5.53
CA LEU A 186 -16.49 6.46 5.49
C LEU A 186 -16.09 7.33 4.30
N VAL A 187 -14.78 7.44 4.01
CA VAL A 187 -14.27 8.19 2.85
C VAL A 187 -14.78 7.60 1.53
N ILE A 188 -14.87 6.27 1.43
CA ILE A 188 -15.30 5.58 0.21
C ILE A 188 -16.83 5.45 0.10
N ALA A 189 -17.58 5.58 1.19
CA ALA A 189 -19.02 5.39 1.20
C ALA A 189 -19.74 6.32 0.21
N ALA A 190 -19.38 7.61 0.17
CA ALA A 190 -19.99 8.59 -0.73
C ALA A 190 -19.81 8.24 -2.23
N PRO A 191 -18.58 7.99 -2.74
CA PRO A 191 -18.43 7.55 -4.12
C PRO A 191 -19.07 6.18 -4.39
N ALA A 192 -19.05 5.26 -3.43
CA ALA A 192 -19.63 3.91 -3.58
C ALA A 192 -21.15 3.92 -3.77
N ARG A 193 -21.88 4.94 -3.30
CA ARG A 193 -23.33 5.10 -3.56
C ARG A 193 -23.69 5.18 -5.04
N ARG A 194 -22.73 5.52 -5.91
CA ARG A 194 -22.91 5.61 -7.37
C ARG A 194 -22.35 4.38 -8.10
N ALA A 195 -22.03 3.31 -7.37
CA ALA A 195 -21.48 2.10 -7.94
C ALA A 195 -22.60 1.14 -8.38
N GLY A 196 -22.38 0.42 -9.47
CA GLY A 196 -23.21 -0.76 -9.78
C GLY A 196 -22.99 -1.86 -8.75
N ALA A 197 -24.06 -2.58 -8.38
CA ALA A 197 -23.95 -3.72 -7.48
C ALA A 197 -23.18 -4.87 -8.15
N PRO A 198 -22.07 -5.36 -7.56
CA PRO A 198 -21.37 -6.53 -8.10
C PRO A 198 -22.15 -7.81 -7.79
N ASP A 199 -21.86 -8.88 -8.52
CA ASP A 199 -22.35 -10.21 -8.16
C ASP A 199 -21.78 -10.68 -6.81
N ALA A 200 -22.43 -11.65 -6.17
CA ALA A 200 -22.06 -12.13 -4.84
C ALA A 200 -20.63 -12.70 -4.76
N ARG A 201 -20.14 -13.32 -5.84
CA ARG A 201 -18.79 -13.90 -5.89
C ARG A 201 -17.74 -12.80 -5.94
N THR A 202 -17.95 -11.79 -6.77
CA THR A 202 -17.10 -10.60 -6.86
C THR A 202 -17.10 -9.84 -5.54
N ALA A 203 -18.25 -9.72 -4.88
CA ALA A 203 -18.36 -9.09 -3.56
C ALA A 203 -17.55 -9.84 -2.50
N LEU A 204 -17.66 -11.17 -2.46
CA LEU A 204 -16.88 -12.01 -1.54
C LEU A 204 -15.38 -11.87 -1.76
N TRP A 205 -14.92 -11.93 -3.02
CA TRP A 205 -13.50 -11.77 -3.33
C TRP A 205 -12.98 -10.36 -3.04
N ALA A 206 -13.80 -9.32 -3.22
CA ALA A 206 -13.43 -7.97 -2.83
C ALA A 206 -13.23 -7.86 -1.31
N ALA A 207 -14.14 -8.42 -0.52
CA ALA A 207 -14.00 -8.45 0.95
C ALA A 207 -12.78 -9.27 1.41
N ALA A 208 -12.53 -10.42 0.79
CA ALA A 208 -11.34 -11.24 1.06
C ALA A 208 -10.03 -10.49 0.73
N ASN A 209 -10.01 -9.78 -0.41
CA ASN A 209 -8.87 -8.93 -0.80
C ASN A 209 -8.58 -7.85 0.25
N GLY A 210 -9.65 -7.23 0.76
CA GLY A 210 -9.60 -6.27 1.85
C GLY A 210 -9.01 -6.82 3.14
N THR A 211 -9.31 -8.07 3.46
CA THR A 211 -8.77 -8.78 4.64
C THR A 211 -7.25 -8.94 4.51
N VAL A 212 -6.76 -9.34 3.34
CA VAL A 212 -5.31 -9.45 3.08
C VAL A 212 -4.63 -8.08 3.19
N ALA A 213 -5.26 -7.03 2.64
CA ALA A 213 -4.74 -5.66 2.76
C ALA A 213 -4.75 -5.13 4.21
N ALA A 214 -5.70 -5.56 5.05
CA ALA A 214 -5.74 -5.22 6.47
C ALA A 214 -4.65 -5.94 7.26
N ALA A 215 -4.41 -7.23 6.98
CA ALA A 215 -3.28 -7.96 7.53
C ALA A 215 -1.94 -7.29 7.17
N ALA A 216 -1.80 -6.79 5.94
CA ALA A 216 -0.62 -6.04 5.53
C ALA A 216 -0.39 -4.78 6.40
N LEU A 217 -1.46 -4.04 6.73
CA LEU A 217 -1.36 -2.89 7.63
C LEU A 217 -0.95 -3.26 9.05
N VAL A 218 -1.47 -4.38 9.58
CA VAL A 218 -1.07 -4.85 10.92
C VAL A 218 0.42 -5.21 10.91
N LEU A 219 0.88 -5.95 9.90
CA LEU A 219 2.31 -6.27 9.74
C LEU A 219 3.18 -5.02 9.60
N TYR A 220 2.71 -4.01 8.85
CA TYR A 220 3.41 -2.73 8.75
C TYR A 220 3.47 -1.98 10.08
N LEU A 221 2.35 -1.94 10.83
CA LEU A 221 2.30 -1.27 12.13
C LEU A 221 3.32 -1.89 13.08
N GLU A 222 3.34 -3.21 13.21
CA GLU A 222 4.34 -3.90 14.03
C GLU A 222 5.78 -3.65 13.52
N ALA A 223 5.98 -3.64 12.19
CA ALA A 223 7.28 -3.31 11.62
C ALA A 223 7.74 -1.89 11.95
N ALA A 224 6.83 -0.91 11.97
CA ALA A 224 7.13 0.49 12.28
C ALA A 224 7.46 0.73 13.76
N ARG A 225 7.03 -0.18 14.65
CA ARG A 225 7.40 -0.17 16.08
C ARG A 225 8.80 -0.73 16.33
N GLU A 226 9.24 -1.67 15.50
CA GLU A 226 10.51 -2.36 15.68
C GLU A 226 11.71 -1.70 14.97
N GLN A 227 11.49 -0.75 14.06
CA GLN A 227 12.56 -0.11 13.29
C GLN A 227 12.17 1.31 12.85
N LEU A 228 13.11 2.03 12.25
CA LEU A 228 12.85 3.38 11.72
C LEU A 228 11.66 3.40 10.76
N THR A 229 10.79 4.40 10.89
CA THR A 229 9.61 4.58 10.05
C THR A 229 9.99 4.59 8.58
N VAL A 230 11.01 5.36 8.19
CA VAL A 230 11.55 5.39 6.82
C VAL A 230 11.89 3.98 6.30
N VAL A 231 12.55 3.13 7.09
CA VAL A 231 12.93 1.78 6.67
C VAL A 231 11.70 0.88 6.53
N ALA A 232 10.78 0.92 7.51
CA ALA A 232 9.54 0.15 7.47
C ALA A 232 8.70 0.51 6.24
N VAL A 233 8.56 1.80 5.93
CA VAL A 233 7.81 2.29 4.77
C VAL A 233 8.40 1.78 3.46
N VAL A 234 9.72 1.91 3.31
CA VAL A 234 10.40 1.53 2.06
C VAL A 234 10.25 0.03 1.83
N LEU A 235 10.49 -0.80 2.85
CA LEU A 235 10.36 -2.25 2.75
C LEU A 235 8.90 -2.67 2.47
N ALA A 236 7.92 -2.08 3.16
CA ALA A 236 6.50 -2.36 2.92
C ALA A 236 6.02 -1.91 1.54
N SER A 237 6.65 -0.89 0.96
CA SER A 237 6.33 -0.36 -0.36
C SER A 237 6.93 -1.16 -1.53
N LEU A 238 7.65 -2.25 -1.24
CA LEU A 238 8.13 -3.19 -2.26
C LEU A 238 7.03 -4.08 -2.85
N TYR A 239 5.76 -3.88 -2.46
CA TYR A 239 4.61 -4.61 -2.97
C TYR A 239 4.52 -4.71 -4.51
N PRO A 240 4.98 -3.73 -5.35
CA PRO A 240 4.94 -3.87 -6.81
C PRO A 240 5.81 -5.00 -7.36
N VAL A 241 6.76 -5.52 -6.59
CA VAL A 241 7.58 -6.69 -6.96
C VAL A 241 6.71 -7.93 -7.11
N VAL A 242 5.71 -8.10 -6.25
CA VAL A 242 4.89 -9.32 -6.19
C VAL A 242 4.05 -9.52 -7.47
N PRO A 243 3.32 -8.52 -8.01
CA PRO A 243 2.66 -8.64 -9.30
C PRO A 243 3.58 -9.10 -10.44
N VAL A 244 4.81 -8.58 -10.49
CA VAL A 244 5.78 -8.96 -11.55
C VAL A 244 6.21 -10.40 -11.39
N LEU A 245 6.56 -10.82 -10.17
CA LEU A 245 6.91 -12.22 -9.89
C LEU A 245 5.75 -13.17 -10.18
N ALA A 246 4.53 -12.79 -9.80
CA ALA A 246 3.31 -13.55 -10.09
C ALA A 246 3.06 -13.67 -11.61
N GLY A 247 3.27 -12.60 -12.37
CA GLY A 247 3.15 -12.61 -13.83
C GLY A 247 4.15 -13.55 -14.50
N VAL A 248 5.40 -13.55 -14.03
CA VAL A 248 6.43 -14.49 -14.53
C VAL A 248 6.11 -15.93 -14.12
N ALA A 249 5.76 -16.17 -12.85
CA ALA A 249 5.59 -17.51 -12.31
C ALA A 249 4.29 -18.20 -12.78
N TRP A 250 3.17 -17.48 -12.79
CA TRP A 250 1.85 -18.05 -13.08
C TRP A 250 1.42 -17.83 -14.53
N LEU A 251 1.70 -16.66 -15.10
CA LEU A 251 1.30 -16.32 -16.47
C LEU A 251 2.40 -16.62 -17.50
N ARG A 252 3.60 -17.03 -17.06
CA ARG A 252 4.78 -17.28 -17.89
C ARG A 252 5.12 -16.09 -18.79
N GLU A 253 4.87 -14.89 -18.29
CA GLU A 253 5.22 -13.67 -19.01
C GLU A 253 6.74 -13.53 -19.12
N ARG A 254 7.19 -13.00 -20.27
CA ARG A 254 8.60 -12.72 -20.47
C ARG A 254 8.99 -11.46 -19.68
N LEU A 255 9.92 -11.63 -18.75
CA LEU A 255 10.50 -10.53 -18.00
C LEU A 255 11.24 -9.59 -18.95
N SER A 256 10.88 -8.31 -18.95
CA SER A 256 11.65 -7.30 -19.70
C SER A 256 12.97 -7.00 -19.00
N ALA A 257 13.99 -6.56 -19.75
CA ALA A 257 15.27 -6.14 -19.16
C ALA A 257 15.08 -5.05 -18.09
N ALA A 258 14.14 -4.13 -18.30
CA ALA A 258 13.79 -3.09 -17.33
C ALA A 258 13.25 -3.69 -16.03
N GLN A 259 12.27 -4.60 -16.10
CA GLN A 259 11.72 -5.25 -14.90
C GLN A 259 12.78 -6.11 -14.20
N GLY A 260 13.65 -6.80 -14.94
CA GLY A 260 14.77 -7.55 -14.36
C GLY A 260 15.75 -6.66 -13.58
N ALA A 261 16.15 -5.53 -14.18
CA ALA A 261 16.98 -4.54 -13.49
C ALA A 261 16.26 -3.96 -12.26
N GLY A 262 14.96 -3.70 -12.35
CA GLY A 262 14.14 -3.24 -11.25
C GLY A 262 14.05 -4.25 -10.09
N LEU A 263 13.85 -5.53 -10.39
CA LEU A 263 13.83 -6.60 -9.39
C LEU A 263 15.19 -6.75 -8.70
N ALA A 264 16.28 -6.71 -9.46
CA ALA A 264 17.64 -6.75 -8.91
C ALA A 264 17.92 -5.53 -8.01
N GLY A 265 17.50 -4.33 -8.44
CA GLY A 265 17.58 -3.11 -7.64
C GLY A 265 16.76 -3.18 -6.36
N ALA A 266 15.54 -3.71 -6.41
CA ALA A 266 14.71 -3.92 -5.23
C ALA A 266 15.36 -4.90 -4.23
N ALA A 267 15.94 -6.00 -4.72
CA ALA A 267 16.67 -6.94 -3.87
C ALA A 267 17.91 -6.30 -3.23
N ALA A 268 18.69 -5.53 -3.99
CA ALA A 268 19.83 -4.78 -3.47
C ALA A 268 19.41 -3.74 -2.41
N ALA A 269 18.29 -3.05 -2.63
CA ALA A 269 17.74 -2.10 -1.67
C ALA A 269 17.36 -2.79 -0.35
N VAL A 270 16.74 -3.98 -0.39
CA VAL A 270 16.44 -4.75 0.83
C VAL A 270 17.70 -5.07 1.61
N VAL A 271 18.76 -5.54 0.93
CA VAL A 271 20.05 -5.81 1.61
C VAL A 271 20.58 -4.55 2.25
N LEU A 272 20.65 -3.44 1.51
CA LEU A 272 21.16 -2.15 2.01
C LEU A 272 20.36 -1.61 3.20
N LEU A 273 19.04 -1.77 3.19
CA LEU A 273 18.14 -1.30 4.26
C LEU A 273 18.17 -2.17 5.52
N THR A 274 18.68 -3.39 5.42
CA THR A 274 18.74 -4.35 6.54
C THR A 274 20.13 -4.48 7.15
N LEU A 275 21.12 -3.75 6.60
CA LEU A 275 22.43 -3.60 7.22
C LEU A 275 22.32 -2.78 8.52
N PRO A 276 23.13 -3.12 9.55
CA PRO A 276 23.16 -2.41 10.82
C PRO A 276 23.68 -0.97 10.70
#